data_AF-A0A2V6B4C2-F1
#
_entry.id   AF-A0A2V6B4C2-F1
#
_cell.length_a   1.000
_cell.length_b   1.000
_cell.length_c   1.000
_cell.angle_alpha   90.00
_cell.angle_beta   90.00
_cell.angle_gamma   90.00
#
_symmetry.space_group_name_H-M   'P 1'
#
loop_
_entity.id
_entity.type
_entity.pdbx_description
1 polymer ?
#
loop_
_entity_poly.entity_id
_entity_poly.type
_entity_poly.pdbx_seq_one_letter_code
_entity_poly.pdbx_strand_id
1 'polypeptide(L)' 'MKTFIVYDLDSKMPVAVGEQVSAETARYCASAATGIFHANLLAEEIDLEENYLHHRSQAL' A
#
# COMPACT_ATOMS: atom_id res chain seq x y z
N MET A 1 8.76 3.61 -10.27
CA MET A 1 8.23 2.69 -9.24
C MET A 1 7.06 3.38 -8.58
N LYS A 2 6.12 2.64 -7.99
CA LYS A 2 4.89 3.18 -7.40
C LYS A 2 4.84 2.78 -5.93
N THR A 3 4.32 3.63 -5.06
CA THR A 3 4.14 3.30 -3.65
C THR A 3 2.80 2.58 -3.47
N PHE A 4 2.81 1.48 -2.71
CA PHE A 4 1.60 0.75 -2.37
C PHE A 4 1.44 0.62 -0.86
N ILE A 5 0.20 0.72 -0.38
CA ILE A 5 -0.21 0.20 0.92
C ILE A 5 -0.87 -1.16 0.68
N VAL A 6 -0.43 -2.18 1.40
CA VAL A 6 -1.05 -3.51 1.36
C VAL A 6 -1.85 -3.73 2.63
N TYR A 7 -3.12 -4.12 2.47
CA TYR A 7 -4.05 -4.41 3.54
C TYR A 7 -4.38 -5.89 3.60
N ASP A 8 -4.57 -6.39 4.81
CA ASP A 8 -5.25 -7.66 5.04
C ASP A 8 -6.76 -7.48 4.90
N LEU A 9 -7.39 -8.29 4.04
CA LEU A 9 -8.83 -8.21 3.79
C LEU A 9 -9.66 -8.66 4.99
N ASP A 10 -9.14 -9.49 5.88
CA ASP A 10 -9.87 -9.99 7.04
C ASP A 10 -9.93 -8.92 8.13
N SER A 11 -8.78 -8.37 8.52
CA SER A 11 -8.70 -7.34 9.57
C SER A 11 -8.98 -5.91 9.08
N LYS A 12 -8.90 -5.67 7.76
CA LYS A 12 -8.91 -4.32 7.15
C LYS A 12 -7.76 -3.42 7.61
N MET A 13 -6.70 -4.01 8.16
CA MET A 13 -5.53 -3.29 8.66
C MET A 13 -4.39 -3.27 7.63
N PRO A 14 -3.61 -2.18 7.56
CA PRO A 14 -2.41 -2.15 6.74
C PRO A 14 -1.35 -3.09 7.31
N VAL A 15 -0.76 -3.92 6.46
CA VAL A 15 0.27 -4.91 6.82
C VAL A 15 1.62 -4.63 6.18
N ALA A 16 1.68 -3.84 5.11
CA ALA A 16 2.92 -3.39 4.49
C ALA A 16 2.73 -2.05 3.76
N VAL A 17 3.80 -1.28 3.64
CA VAL A 17 3.88 -0.08 2.79
C VAL A 17 5.25 -0.05 2.12
N GLY A 18 5.31 0.30 0.83
CA GLY A 18 6.59 0.44 0.14
C GLY A 18 6.47 0.59 -1.36
N GLU A 19 7.62 0.88 -2.00
CA GLU A 19 7.71 0.98 -3.45
C GLU A 19 7.75 -0.39 -4.11
N GLN A 20 6.90 -0.57 -5.13
CA GLN A 20 6.86 -1.77 -5.94
C GLN A 20 6.62 -1.45 -7.41
N VAL A 21 6.82 -2.47 -8.25
CA VAL A 21 6.59 -2.38 -9.70
C VAL A 21 5.12 -2.53 -10.06
N SER A 22 4.33 -3.24 -9.25
CA SER A 22 2.90 -3.46 -9.47
C SER A 22 2.19 -3.85 -8.16
N ALA A 23 0.85 -3.76 -8.16
CA ALA A 23 0.00 -4.24 -7.07
C ALA A 23 0.15 -5.75 -6.81
N GLU A 24 0.35 -6.54 -7.87
CA GLU A 24 0.58 -7.98 -7.76
C GLU A 24 1.88 -8.28 -7.03
N THR A 25 2.98 -7.63 -7.42
CA THR A 25 4.28 -7.79 -6.75
C THR A 25 4.19 -7.32 -5.30
N ALA A 26 3.48 -6.22 -5.02
CA ALA A 26 3.26 -5.75 -3.65
C ALA A 26 2.57 -6.81 -2.77
N ARG A 27 1.52 -7.47 -3.28
CA ARG A 27 0.85 -8.57 -2.56
C ARG A 27 1.75 -9.78 -2.36
N TYR A 28 2.54 -10.17 -3.36
CA TYR A 28 3.48 -11.28 -3.19
C TYR A 28 4.55 -11.00 -2.15
N CYS A 29 5.14 -9.80 -2.16
CA CYS A 29 6.13 -9.38 -1.17
C CYS A 29 5.52 -9.33 0.25
N ALA A 30 4.33 -8.74 0.39
CA ALA A 30 3.63 -8.70 1.68
C ALA A 30 3.23 -10.10 2.16
N SER A 31 2.81 -10.99 1.26
CA SER A 31 2.50 -12.39 1.56
C SER A 31 3.72 -13.13 2.11
N ALA A 32 4.89 -12.96 1.48
CA ALA A 32 6.13 -13.57 1.95
C ALA A 32 6.56 -13.03 3.33
N ALA A 33 6.32 -11.76 3.64
CA ALA A 33 6.68 -11.15 4.91
C ALA A 33 5.72 -11.48 6.06
N THR A 34 4.42 -11.61 5.77
CA THR A 34 3.36 -11.73 6.79
C THR A 34 2.84 -13.16 6.95
N GLY A 35 3.09 -14.04 5.97
CA GLY A 35 2.49 -15.37 5.90
C GLY A 35 1.03 -15.38 5.44
N ILE A 36 0.44 -14.23 5.14
CA ILE A 36 -0.94 -14.13 4.63
C ILE A 36 -0.97 -14.52 3.16
N PHE A 37 -1.94 -15.31 2.72
CA PHE A 37 -2.07 -15.68 1.31
C PHE A 37 -2.31 -14.44 0.44
N HIS A 38 -1.54 -14.26 -0.64
CA HIS A 38 -1.59 -13.05 -1.48
C HIS A 38 -2.98 -12.70 -2.02
N ALA A 39 -3.89 -13.67 -2.22
CA ALA A 39 -5.27 -13.39 -2.65
C ALA A 39 -6.14 -12.78 -1.53
N ASN A 40 -5.73 -12.91 -0.27
CA ASN A 40 -6.36 -12.27 0.89
C ASN A 40 -5.79 -10.87 1.16
N LEU A 41 -4.93 -10.36 0.27
CA LEU A 41 -4.33 -9.04 0.38
C LEU A 41 -4.91 -8.10 -0.69
N LEU A 42 -5.10 -6.84 -0.32
CA LEU A 42 -5.41 -5.75 -1.24
C LEU A 42 -4.20 -4.81 -1.30
N ALA A 43 -3.70 -4.51 -2.49
CA ALA A 43 -2.67 -3.49 -2.68
C ALA A 43 -3.30 -2.25 -3.32
N GLU A 44 -3.27 -1.14 -2.59
CA GLU A 44 -3.71 0.17 -3.03
C GLU A 44 -2.49 0.98 -3.45
N GLU A 45 -2.48 1.47 -4.68
CA GLU A 45 -1.48 2.42 -5.14
C GLU A 45 -1.76 3.78 -4.52
N ILE A 46 -0.75 4.39 -3.91
CA ILE A 46 -0.85 5.73 -3.34
C ILE A 46 0.15 6.65 -4.02
N ASP A 47 -0.29 7.88 -4.28
CA ASP A 47 0.59 8.98 -4.65
C ASP A 47 0.97 9.76 -3.39
N LEU A 48 2.25 9.74 -3.05
CA LEU A 48 2.76 10.51 -1.92
C LEU A 48 2.88 12.01 -2.26
N GLU A 49 3.08 12.37 -3.54
CA GLU A 49 3.29 13.77 -3.92
C GLU A 49 1.99 14.59 -3.85
N GLU A 50 0.87 14.01 -4.24
CA GLU A 50 -0.43 14.68 -4.22
C GLU A 50 -0.92 14.99 -2.79
N ASN A 51 -0.67 14.07 -1.84
CA ASN A 51 -1.06 14.24 -0.45
C ASN A 51 -0.26 15.34 0.29
N TYR A 52 1.03 15.52 -0.04
CA TYR A 52 1.82 16.63 0.54
C TYR A 52 1.32 18.01 0.07
N LEU A 53 0.88 18.12 -1.19
CA LEU A 53 0.34 19.36 -1.74
C LEU A 53 -1.05 19.70 -1.17
N HIS A 54 -1.89 18.68 -0.95
CA HIS A 54 -3.23 18.88 -0.37
C HIS A 54 -3.18 19.34 1.11
N HIS A 55 -2.20 18.88 1.88
CA HIS A 55 -2.03 19.34 3.27
C HIS A 55 -1.36 20.72 3.40
N ARG A 56 -0.53 21.14 2.43
CA ARG A 56 0.07 22.49 2.43
C ARG A 56 -0.92 23.59 2.09
N SER A 57 -1.94 23.31 1.28
CA SER A 57 -2.93 24.33 0.86
C SER A 57 -3.98 24.63 1.92
N GLN A 58 -4.17 23.77 2.93
CA GLN A 58 -5.08 24.01 4.06
C GLN A 58 -4.38 24.65 5.29
N ALA A 59 -3.07 24.88 5.20
CA ALA A 59 -2.25 25.46 6.27
C ALA A 59 -1.85 26.93 6.01
N LEU A 60 -2.48 27.59 5.03
CA LEU A 60 -2.32 29.02 4.69
C LEU A 60 -3.69 29.71 4.71
#